data_AF-A0A3D1Q7R4-F1
#
_entry.id   AF-A0A3D1Q7R4-F1
#
_cell.length_a   1.000
_cell.length_b   1.000
_cell.length_c   1.000
_cell.angle_alpha   90.00
_cell.angle_beta   90.00
_cell.angle_gamma   90.00
#
_symmetry.space_group_name_H-M   'P 1'
#
loop_
_entity.id
_entity.type
_entity.pdbx_description
1 polymer ?
#
loop_
_entity_poly.entity_id
_entity_poly.type
_entity_poly.pdbx_seq_one_letter_code
_entity_poly.pdbx_strand_id
1 'polypeptide(L)'
;IDIGGQDSKVIQLGSSGQVVDFAMNDKCAAGTGRFLQVMATALGLEVSELGNVEDPNKLLAVSSMCTVFAESEIVGLLARGNPKEGIIAGLHQS
;
A
#
# COMPACT_ATOMS: atom_id res chain seq x y z
N ILE A 1 4.61 3.53 -14.59
CA ILE A 1 4.18 3.96 -13.24
C ILE A 1 5.39 3.79 -12.34
N ASP A 2 5.73 4.83 -11.59
CA ASP A 2 6.84 4.86 -10.62
C ASP A 2 6.23 5.06 -9.24
N ILE A 3 6.43 4.10 -8.32
CA ILE A 3 5.96 4.19 -6.94
C ILE A 3 7.20 4.36 -6.07
N GLY A 4 7.45 5.60 -5.68
CA GLY A 4 8.58 5.99 -4.85
C GLY A 4 8.27 5.86 -3.35
N GLY A 5 9.24 6.22 -2.54
CA GLY A 5 9.10 6.18 -1.08
C GLY A 5 8.14 7.23 -0.51
N GLN A 6 8.00 8.39 -1.15
CA GLN A 6 7.19 9.51 -0.65
C GLN A 6 6.25 10.10 -1.70
N ASP A 7 6.34 9.61 -2.93
CA ASP A 7 5.50 10.05 -4.04
C ASP A 7 5.18 8.86 -4.95
N SER A 8 4.22 9.03 -5.84
CA SER A 8 3.99 8.13 -6.96
C SER A 8 3.69 8.92 -8.22
N LYS A 9 4.21 8.44 -9.35
CA LYS A 9 4.18 9.12 -10.65
C LYS A 9 3.60 8.22 -11.73
N VAL A 10 2.74 8.79 -12.54
CA VAL A 10 2.25 8.19 -13.79
C VAL A 10 2.74 9.07 -14.93
N ILE A 11 3.55 8.48 -15.81
CA ILE A 11 4.09 9.15 -17.00
C ILE A 11 3.51 8.43 -18.21
N GLN A 12 2.72 9.12 -19.00
CA GLN A 12 2.24 8.61 -20.28
C GLN A 12 3.25 8.97 -21.37
N LEU A 13 3.65 7.97 -22.15
CA LEU A 13 4.55 8.14 -23.27
C LEU A 13 3.77 8.09 -24.60
N GLY A 14 4.13 9.00 -25.51
CA GLY A 14 3.67 8.99 -26.89
C GLY A 14 4.41 7.95 -27.73
N SER A 15 4.01 7.85 -29.01
CA SER A 15 4.54 6.84 -29.95
C SER A 15 6.05 6.94 -30.20
N SER A 16 6.69 8.07 -29.90
CA SER A 16 8.13 8.28 -30.06
C SER A 16 8.86 8.39 -28.71
N GLY A 17 8.22 7.95 -27.62
CA GLY A 17 8.81 7.97 -26.27
C GLY A 17 8.83 9.34 -25.59
N GLN A 18 8.25 10.37 -26.21
CA GLN A 18 8.06 11.68 -25.58
C GLN A 18 6.98 11.61 -24.49
N VAL A 19 7.15 12.38 -23.42
CA VAL A 19 6.11 12.51 -22.40
C VAL A 19 4.92 13.28 -22.98
N VAL A 20 3.73 12.68 -22.92
CA VAL A 20 2.48 13.30 -23.39
C VAL A 20 1.54 13.66 -22.27
N ASP A 21 1.67 13.00 -21.11
CA ASP A 21 0.93 13.34 -19.89
C ASP A 21 1.73 12.93 -18.65
N PHE A 22 1.47 13.62 -17.54
CA PHE A 22 2.14 13.43 -16.27
C PHE A 22 1.20 13.73 -15.10
N ALA A 23 1.05 12.76 -14.20
CA ALA A 23 0.38 12.92 -12.93
C ALA A 23 1.28 12.44 -11.78
N MET A 24 1.23 13.14 -10.65
CA MET A 24 2.01 12.81 -9.47
C MET A 24 1.20 13.02 -8.20
N ASN A 25 1.30 12.07 -7.28
CA ASN A 25 0.89 12.23 -5.89
C ASN A 25 2.16 12.43 -5.04
N ASP A 26 2.37 13.64 -4.55
CA ASP A 26 3.53 14.04 -3.71
C ASP A 26 3.11 14.61 -2.34
N LYS A 27 1.81 14.71 -2.07
CA LYS A 27 1.24 15.32 -0.85
C LYS A 27 0.68 14.30 0.13
N CYS A 28 0.44 13.08 -0.33
CA CYS A 28 -0.18 12.03 0.48
C CYS A 28 0.71 10.80 0.55
N ALA A 29 0.88 10.25 1.75
CA ALA A 29 1.61 9.00 1.94
C ALA A 29 0.86 7.79 1.36
N ALA A 30 -0.48 7.84 1.30
CA ALA A 30 -1.28 6.80 0.66
C ALA A 30 -0.88 6.64 -0.82
N GLY A 31 -0.75 5.39 -1.27
CA GLY A 31 -0.30 5.09 -2.65
C GLY A 31 1.19 5.33 -2.89
N THR A 32 2.03 5.32 -1.83
CA THR A 32 3.50 5.42 -1.90
C THR A 32 4.16 4.35 -1.05
N GLY A 33 5.48 4.19 -1.15
CA GLY A 33 6.26 3.30 -0.29
C GLY A 33 6.17 3.65 1.20
N ARG A 34 5.92 4.92 1.56
CA ARG A 34 5.71 5.33 2.96
C ARG A 34 4.48 4.68 3.57
N PHE A 35 3.41 4.51 2.80
CA PHE A 35 2.24 3.75 3.24
C PHE A 35 2.64 2.32 3.59
N LEU A 36 3.32 1.62 2.68
CA LEU A 36 3.77 0.23 2.91
C LEU A 36 4.69 0.11 4.13
N GLN A 37 5.60 1.07 4.34
CA GLN A 37 6.47 1.10 5.53
C GLN A 37 5.68 1.20 6.85
N VAL A 38 4.68 2.07 6.90
CA VAL A 38 3.83 2.22 8.10
C VAL A 38 3.05 0.93 8.35
N MET A 39 2.45 0.34 7.31
CA MET A 39 1.67 -0.88 7.47
C MET A 39 2.55 -2.08 7.86
N ALA A 40 3.74 -2.22 7.26
CA ALA A 40 4.71 -3.25 7.64
C ALA A 40 5.11 -3.13 9.12
N THR A 41 5.40 -1.90 9.57
CA THR A 41 5.70 -1.62 10.98
C THR A 41 4.56 -2.03 11.90
N ALA A 42 3.31 -1.67 11.57
CA ALA A 42 2.13 -2.05 12.34
C ALA A 42 1.90 -3.57 12.40
N LEU A 43 2.27 -4.27 11.32
CA LEU A 43 2.22 -5.74 11.22
C LEU A 43 3.44 -6.42 11.88
N GLY A 44 4.44 -5.66 12.33
CA GLY A 44 5.70 -6.19 12.85
C GLY A 44 6.49 -6.98 11.81
N LEU A 45 6.58 -6.43 10.59
CA LEU A 45 7.26 -7.00 9.43
C LEU A 45 8.13 -5.92 8.76
N GLU A 46 9.09 -6.35 7.95
CA GLU A 46 9.76 -5.52 6.97
C GLU A 46 8.94 -5.43 5.67
N VAL A 47 9.09 -4.33 4.94
CA VAL A 47 8.35 -4.12 3.67
C VAL A 47 8.61 -5.25 2.67
N SER A 48 9.83 -5.80 2.64
CA SER A 48 10.20 -6.93 1.75
C SER A 48 9.49 -8.24 2.10
N GLU A 49 8.89 -8.35 3.28
CA GLU A 49 8.19 -9.56 3.71
C GLU A 49 6.71 -9.54 3.33
N LEU A 50 6.11 -8.36 3.13
CA LEU A 50 4.67 -8.21 2.88
C LEU A 50 4.17 -9.13 1.76
N GLY A 51 4.81 -9.09 0.60
CA GLY A 51 4.41 -9.91 -0.55
C GLY A 51 4.57 -11.42 -0.35
N ASN A 52 5.47 -11.86 0.54
CA ASN A 52 5.67 -13.29 0.83
C ASN A 52 4.69 -13.83 1.87
N VAL A 53 4.22 -12.97 2.78
CA VAL A 53 3.26 -13.32 3.84
C VAL A 53 1.83 -13.25 3.31
N GLU A 54 1.56 -12.46 2.27
CA GLU A 54 0.23 -12.33 1.68
C GLU A 54 -0.40 -13.69 1.28
N ASP A 55 -1.69 -13.88 1.60
CA ASP A 55 -2.53 -14.95 1.04
C ASP A 55 -3.76 -14.32 0.40
N PRO A 56 -3.77 -14.15 -0.93
CA PRO A 56 -4.90 -13.54 -1.65
C PRO A 56 -6.24 -14.25 -1.45
N ASN A 57 -6.24 -15.54 -1.05
CA ASN A 57 -7.47 -16.29 -0.80
C ASN A 57 -8.12 -15.97 0.56
N LYS A 58 -7.40 -15.27 1.44
CA LYS A 58 -7.87 -14.89 2.79
C LYS A 58 -8.12 -13.40 2.92
N LEU A 59 -8.38 -12.72 1.81
CA LEU A 59 -8.53 -11.27 1.76
C LEU A 59 -9.46 -10.73 2.85
N LEU A 60 -8.95 -9.76 3.61
CA LEU A 60 -9.69 -8.99 4.59
C LEU A 60 -9.74 -7.54 4.12
N ALA A 61 -10.94 -7.01 3.93
CA ALA A 61 -11.09 -5.64 3.46
C ALA A 61 -10.48 -4.64 4.48
N VAL A 62 -9.63 -3.75 3.97
CA VAL A 62 -9.17 -2.55 4.67
C VAL A 62 -9.84 -1.37 4.00
N SER A 63 -10.67 -0.66 4.74
CA SER A 63 -11.58 0.36 4.20
C SER A 63 -10.99 1.76 4.12
N SER A 64 -9.95 2.02 4.91
CA SER A 64 -9.36 3.34 5.06
C SER A 64 -8.28 3.64 4.02
N MET A 65 -8.48 4.67 3.19
CA MET A 65 -7.47 5.14 2.23
C MET A 65 -6.35 5.97 2.90
N CYS A 66 -6.67 6.69 3.98
CA CYS A 66 -5.69 7.51 4.69
C CYS A 66 -4.74 6.64 5.52
N THR A 67 -3.43 6.82 5.36
CA THR A 67 -2.39 6.04 6.05
C THR A 67 -2.61 5.93 7.57
N VAL A 68 -2.98 7.02 8.24
CA VAL A 68 -3.19 7.04 9.70
C VAL A 68 -4.40 6.20 10.12
N PHE A 69 -5.48 6.25 9.33
CA PHE A 69 -6.69 5.47 9.61
C PHE A 69 -6.50 3.99 9.24
N ALA A 70 -5.80 3.71 8.15
CA ALA A 70 -5.42 2.34 7.76
C ALA A 70 -4.57 1.66 8.83
N GLU A 71 -3.59 2.36 9.39
CA GLU A 71 -2.78 1.84 10.51
C GLU A 71 -3.66 1.49 11.72
N SER A 72 -4.56 2.39 12.11
CA SER A 72 -5.49 2.17 13.22
C SER A 72 -6.41 0.96 12.97
N GLU A 73 -6.88 0.81 11.73
CA GLU A 73 -7.72 -0.30 11.30
C GLU A 73 -6.98 -1.64 11.35
N ILE A 74 -5.74 -1.70 10.86
CA ILE A 74 -4.87 -2.89 10.93
C ILE A 74 -4.60 -3.30 12.36
N VAL A 75 -4.22 -2.35 13.23
CA VAL A 75 -3.99 -2.63 14.65
C VAL A 75 -5.25 -3.23 15.29
N GLY A 76 -6.43 -2.71 14.93
CA GLY A 76 -7.71 -3.28 15.35
C GLY A 76 -7.96 -4.69 14.84
N LEU A 77 -7.63 -4.98 13.58
CA LEU A 77 -7.76 -6.32 12.97
C LEU A 77 -6.84 -7.33 13.66
N LEU A 78 -5.59 -6.95 13.91
CA LEU A 78 -4.62 -7.75 14.66
C LEU A 78 -5.09 -8.04 16.09
N ALA A 79 -5.61 -7.03 16.78
CA ALA A 79 -6.14 -7.20 18.14
C ALA A 79 -7.35 -8.16 18.19
N ARG A 80 -8.11 -8.27 17.10
CA ARG A 80 -9.20 -9.25 16.94
C ARG A 80 -8.71 -10.65 16.53
N GLY A 81 -7.41 -10.86 16.39
CA GLY A 81 -6.82 -12.15 16.01
C GLY A 81 -6.93 -12.47 14.52
N ASN A 82 -7.13 -11.47 13.66
CA ASN A 82 -7.16 -11.72 12.22
C ASN A 82 -5.77 -12.08 11.68
N PRO A 83 -5.69 -13.02 10.72
CA PRO A 83 -4.43 -13.43 10.11
C PRO A 83 -3.77 -12.27 9.35
N LYS A 84 -2.44 -12.11 9.51
CA LYS A 84 -1.66 -11.07 8.83
C LYS A 84 -1.76 -11.21 7.31
N GLU A 85 -1.77 -12.45 6.82
CA GLU A 85 -1.80 -12.81 5.41
C GLU A 85 -3.02 -12.22 4.70
N GLY A 86 -4.18 -12.23 5.38
CA GLY A 86 -5.43 -11.68 4.87
C GLY A 86 -5.50 -10.15 4.95
N ILE A 87 -4.95 -9.57 6.03
CA ILE A 87 -4.84 -8.11 6.18
C ILE A 87 -3.95 -7.55 5.06
N ILE A 88 -2.80 -8.18 4.80
CA ILE A 88 -1.87 -7.76 3.74
C ILE A 88 -2.53 -7.83 2.36
N ALA A 89 -3.28 -8.90 2.08
CA ALA A 89 -4.04 -9.00 0.83
C ALA A 89 -5.06 -7.85 0.67
N GLY A 90 -5.70 -7.44 1.77
CA GLY A 90 -6.54 -6.24 1.80
C GLY A 90 -5.79 -4.96 1.45
N LEU A 91 -4.60 -4.78 2.03
CA LEU A 91 -3.76 -3.59 1.83
C LEU A 91 -3.25 -3.45 0.40
N HIS A 92 -2.94 -4.55 -0.28
CA HIS A 92 -2.51 -4.51 -1.68
C HIS A 92 -3.66 -4.32 -2.67
N GLN A 93 -4.90 -4.70 -2.29
CA GLN A 93 -6.09 -4.49 -3.13
C GLN A 93 -6.64 -3.06 -3.05
N SER A 94 -6.42 -2.36 -1.94
CA SER A 94 -7.07 -1.07 -1.62
C SER A 94 -6.44 0.15 -2.30
#